data_AF-K2ADC4-F1
#
_entry.id   AF-K2ADC4-F1
#
_cell.length_a   1.000
_cell.length_b   1.000
_cell.length_c   1.000
_cell.angle_alpha   90.00
_cell.angle_beta   90.00
_cell.angle_gamma   90.00
#
_symmetry.space_group_name_H-M   'P 1'
#
loop_
_entity.id
_entity.type
_entity.pdbx_description
1 polymer ?
#
loop_
_entity_poly.entity_id
_entity_poly.type
_entity_poly.pdbx_seq_one_letter_code
_entity_poly.pdbx_strand_id
1 'polypeptide(L)' 'MVDLPPIGFHDLCGFARAETTRRGLSEDSAEAIVLALAHPVARTKYISLRSVIRMIEKAEVLKRRPRLQ' A
#
# COMPACT_ATOMS: atom_id res chain seq x y z
N MET A 1 -25.52 -15.51 -1.49
CA MET A 1 -24.16 -14.98 -1.66
C MET A 1 -24.15 -13.59 -1.08
N VAL A 2 -23.31 -13.32 -0.09
CA VAL A 2 -23.06 -11.94 0.35
C VAL A 2 -21.97 -11.42 -0.58
N ASP A 3 -22.35 -10.57 -1.54
CA ASP A 3 -21.36 -9.87 -2.36
C ASP A 3 -20.68 -8.81 -1.51
N LEU A 4 -19.34 -8.85 -1.47
CA LEU A 4 -18.59 -7.76 -0.86
C LEU A 4 -18.75 -6.50 -1.70
N PRO A 5 -18.94 -5.33 -1.07
CA PRO A 5 -18.99 -4.08 -1.80
C PRO A 5 -17.67 -3.85 -2.56
N PRO A 6 -17.72 -3.16 -3.71
CA PRO A 6 -16.54 -2.87 -4.50
C PRO A 6 -15.56 -2.02 -3.68
N ILE A 7 -14.30 -2.47 -3.62
CA ILE A 7 -13.22 -1.82 -2.88
C ILE A 7 -12.76 -0.59 -3.68
N GLY A 8 -12.93 0.59 -3.09
CA GLY A 8 -12.54 1.86 -3.68
C GLY A 8 -11.13 2.31 -3.31
N PHE A 9 -10.68 3.39 -3.95
CA PHE A 9 -9.41 4.03 -3.63
C PHE A 9 -9.26 4.38 -2.14
N HIS A 10 -10.32 4.91 -1.53
CA HIS A 10 -10.32 5.26 -0.11
C HIS A 10 -10.10 4.03 0.79
N ASP A 11 -10.72 2.91 0.46
CA ASP A 11 -10.55 1.64 1.19
C ASP A 11 -9.13 1.11 1.05
N LEU A 12 -8.54 1.20 -0.14
CA LEU A 12 -7.14 0.81 -0.38
C LEU A 12 -6.17 1.69 0.42
N CYS A 13 -6.41 3.00 0.50
CA CYS A 13 -5.60 3.91 1.30
C CYS A 13 -5.74 3.63 2.81
N GLY A 14 -6.97 3.40 3.28
CA GLY A 14 -7.24 3.04 4.67
C GLY A 14 -6.56 1.73 5.05
N PHE A 15 -6.68 0.72 4.18
CA PHE A 15 -6.00 -0.56 4.33
C PHE A 15 -4.49 -0.40 4.35
N ALA A 16 -3.91 0.37 3.41
CA ALA A 16 -2.47 0.61 3.35
C ALA A 16 -1.93 1.19 4.67
N ARG A 17 -2.61 2.23 5.22
CA ARG A 17 -2.22 2.87 6.49
C ARG A 17 -2.34 1.90 7.67
N ALA A 18 -3.45 1.18 7.79
CA ALA A 18 -3.65 0.24 8.89
C ALA A 18 -2.62 -0.89 8.85
N GLU A 19 -2.31 -1.39 7.66
CA GLU A 19 -1.35 -2.47 7.46
C GLU A 19 0.09 -2.03 7.72
N THR A 20 0.51 -0.86 7.26
CA THR A 20 1.86 -0.34 7.49
C THR A 20 2.10 -0.09 8.98
N THR A 21 1.13 0.48 9.70
CA THR A 21 1.19 0.63 11.17
C THR A 21 1.31 -0.72 11.86
N ARG A 22 0.48 -1.70 11.47
CA ARG A 22 0.51 -3.04 12.09
C ARG A 22 1.86 -3.75 11.93
N ARG A 23 2.59 -3.45 10.85
CA ARG A 23 3.91 -4.02 10.56
C ARG A 23 5.08 -3.16 11.06
N GLY A 24 4.83 -2.07 11.77
CA GLY A 24 5.87 -1.19 12.30
C GLY A 24 6.67 -0.46 11.22
N LEU A 25 6.04 -0.17 10.08
CA LEU A 25 6.61 0.71 9.06
C LEU A 25 6.46 2.18 9.48
N SER A 26 7.35 3.02 8.96
CA SER A 26 7.28 4.47 9.23
C SER A 26 6.05 5.09 8.54
N GLU A 27 5.63 6.24 9.07
CA GLU A 27 4.58 7.06 8.46
C GLU A 27 4.96 7.46 7.02
N ASP A 28 6.22 7.83 6.78
CA ASP A 28 6.75 8.11 5.43
C ASP A 28 6.54 6.93 4.45
N SER A 29 6.69 5.69 4.94
CA SER A 29 6.46 4.51 4.10
C SER A 29 4.98 4.35 3.77
N ALA A 30 4.10 4.64 4.72
CA ALA A 30 2.66 4.63 4.51
C ALA A 30 2.24 5.72 3.50
N GLU A 31 2.79 6.92 3.64
CA GLU A 31 2.53 8.04 2.74
C GLU A 31 3.01 7.75 1.32
N ALA A 32 4.23 7.23 1.15
CA ALA A 32 4.75 6.86 -0.16
C ALA A 32 3.86 5.82 -0.88
N ILE A 33 3.32 4.86 -0.12
CA ILE A 33 2.37 3.87 -0.65
C ILE A 33 1.06 4.53 -1.07
N VAL A 34 0.51 5.44 -0.24
CA VAL A 34 -0.72 6.18 -0.57
C VAL A 34 -0.53 7.06 -1.81
N LEU A 35 0.61 7.75 -1.95
CA LEU A 35 0.94 8.53 -3.14
C LEU A 35 1.04 7.65 -4.39
N ALA A 36 1.67 6.48 -4.27
CA ALA A 36 1.74 5.52 -5.37
C ALA A 36 0.36 4.97 -5.76
N LEU A 37 -0.55 4.78 -4.82
CA LEU A 37 -1.95 4.42 -5.10
C LEU A 37 -2.72 5.55 -5.81
N ALA A 38 -2.39 6.80 -5.51
CA ALA A 38 -3.01 7.97 -6.12
C ALA A 38 -2.54 8.21 -7.56
N HIS A 39 -1.40 7.62 -7.96
CA HIS A 39 -0.81 7.83 -9.27
C HIS A 39 -1.77 7.41 -10.40
N PRO A 40 -1.93 8.19 -11.49
CA PRO A 40 -2.86 7.87 -12.57
C PRO A 40 -2.65 6.49 -13.20
N VAL A 41 -1.39 6.07 -13.33
CA VAL A 41 -1.01 4.73 -13.82
C VAL A 41 -1.45 3.60 -12.87
N ALA A 42 -1.54 3.89 -11.58
CA ALA A 42 -2.09 2.96 -10.59
C ALA A 42 -3.62 2.90 -10.74
N ARG A 43 -4.29 4.03 -10.99
CA ARG A 43 -5.76 4.09 -11.20
C ARG A 43 -6.24 3.43 -12.50
N THR A 44 -5.41 3.34 -13.53
CA THR A 44 -5.76 2.60 -14.77
C THR A 44 -5.64 1.08 -14.62
N LYS A 45 -4.99 0.60 -13.57
CA LYS A 45 -4.90 -0.82 -13.23
C LYS A 45 -5.88 -1.15 -12.12
N TYR A 46 -6.52 -2.31 -12.18
CA TYR A 46 -7.32 -2.83 -11.07
C TYR A 46 -6.41 -3.10 -9.88
N ILE A 47 -6.30 -2.15 -8.96
CA ILE A 47 -5.53 -2.32 -7.73
C ILE A 47 -6.41 -3.03 -6.71
N SER A 48 -5.93 -4.19 -6.27
CA SER A 48 -6.53 -4.97 -5.19
C SER A 48 -5.75 -4.81 -3.90
N LEU A 49 -6.32 -5.27 -2.78
CA LEU A 49 -5.61 -5.37 -1.50
C LEU A 49 -4.29 -6.15 -1.61
N ARG A 50 -4.23 -7.17 -2.48
CA ARG A 50 -2.98 -7.93 -2.72
C ARG A 50 -1.88 -7.07 -3.34
N SER A 51 -2.23 -6.13 -4.21
CA SER A 51 -1.27 -5.19 -4.77
C SER A 51 -0.70 -4.27 -3.69
N VAL A 52 -1.54 -3.81 -2.76
CA VAL A 52 -1.13 -3.02 -1.60
C VAL A 52 -0.18 -3.81 -0.69
N ILE A 53 -0.51 -5.07 -0.37
CA ILE A 53 0.37 -5.95 0.43
C ILE A 53 1.75 -6.08 -0.22
N ARG A 54 1.82 -6.28 -1.54
CA ARG A 54 3.11 -6.35 -2.25
C ARG A 54 3.92 -5.05 -2.19
N MET A 55 3.25 -3.89 -2.18
CA MET A 55 3.94 -2.61 -2.01
C MET A 55 4.52 -2.46 -0.61
N ILE A 56 3.79 -2.92 0.40
CA ILE A 56 4.22 -2.95 1.80
C ILE A 56 5.42 -3.88 1.98
N GLU A 57 5.35 -5.10 1.44
CA GLU A 57 6.47 -6.06 1.45
C GLU A 57 7.72 -5.48 0.79
N LYS A 58 7.57 -4.76 -0.33
CA LYS A 58 8.69 -4.05 -0.98
C LYS A 58 9.28 -2.98 -0.08
N ALA A 59 8.46 -2.20 0.61
CA ALA A 59 8.92 -1.17 1.55
C ALA A 59 9.71 -1.80 2.73
N GLU A 60 9.26 -2.94 3.25
CA GLU A 60 10.00 -3.69 4.28
C GLU A 60 11.37 -4.17 3.79
N VAL A 61 11.44 -4.72 2.58
CA VAL A 61 12.71 -5.16 1.97
C VAL A 61 13.67 -3.98 1.79
N LEU A 62 13.16 -2.82 1.35
CA LEU A 62 13.98 -1.62 1.19
C LEU A 62 14.49 -1.06 2.53
N LYS A 63 13.70 -1.15 3.61
CA LYS A 63 14.13 -0.80 4.98
C LYS A 63 15.23 -1.73 5.50
N ARG A 64 15.18 -3.01 5.14
CA ARG A 64 16.15 -4.04 5.59
C ARG A 64 17.43 -4.07 4.77
N ARG A 65 17.45 -3.48 3.58
CA ARG A 65 18.69 -3.34 2.81
C ARG A 65 19.48 -2.15 3.37
N PRO A 66 20.82 -2.27 3.54
CA PRO A 66 21.64 -1.11 3.81
C PRO A 66 21.38 -0.10 2.71
N ARG A 67 21.01 1.12 3.08
CA ARG A 67 21.08 2.24 2.13
C ARG A 67 22.56 2.35 1.78
N LEU A 68 22.92 1.99 0.55
CA LEU A 68 24.23 2.35 0.01
C LEU A 68 24.26 3.88 0.03
N GLN A 69 24.98 4.43 1.01
CA GLN A 69 25.31 5.85 1.10
C GLN A 69 26.33 6.19 0.02
#